data_AF-A0A0S8DJ16-F1
#
_entry.id   AF-A0A0S8DJ16-F1
#
_cell.length_a   1.000
_cell.length_b   1.000
_cell.length_c   1.000
_cell.angle_alpha   90.00
_cell.angle_beta   90.00
_cell.angle_gamma   90.00
#
_symmetry.space_group_name_H-M   'P 1'
#
loop_
_entity.id
_entity.type
_entity.pdbx_description
1 polymer ?
#
loop_
_entity_poly.entity_id
_entity_poly.type
_entity_poly.pdbx_seq_one_letter_code
_entity_poly.pdbx_strand_id
1 'polypeptide(L)'
;MNVRVLSEQEIGAIHDGTMRILRDAGVMVHHADALELLARAGADVDADSKIARLGENLVTDSIERAGKRYVLYGRDPQRTARFGYGDFVLMSSPGQYSWIDTDSGERRPATVADALEAIKLGDALENITIVGSMAQPEEISEAWRDVFLTAELVKATGKPTRCWVKNGKTARYILEIYRAVAGGTEALRERPMVEAFLEPISPLQLPKDGLDIVREFARAGQPVSISPMAMTCGTAPGTLAGTLAQENAEIIAGIVVTQLFAPGTPVMYGGIPHIMDPRTS
;
A
#
# COMPACT_ATOMS: atom_id res chain seq x y z
N MET A 1 -5.68 -23.70 4.87
CA MET A 1 -6.43 -23.77 6.14
C MET A 1 -6.81 -22.35 6.51
N ASN A 2 -8.10 -22.01 6.53
CA ASN A 2 -8.54 -20.69 6.99
C ASN A 2 -8.80 -20.80 8.50
N VAL A 3 -7.90 -20.23 9.31
CA VAL A 3 -8.01 -20.26 10.78
C VAL A 3 -8.80 -19.05 11.22
N ARG A 4 -9.95 -19.27 11.84
CA ARG A 4 -10.78 -18.21 12.39
C ARG A 4 -10.43 -18.01 13.87
N VAL A 5 -9.83 -16.88 14.19
CA VAL A 5 -9.38 -16.54 15.56
C VAL A 5 -10.36 -15.66 16.33
N LEU A 6 -11.29 -14.97 15.63
CA LEU A 6 -12.33 -14.13 16.23
C LEU A 6 -13.73 -14.67 15.92
N SER A 7 -14.62 -14.63 16.90
CA SER A 7 -16.06 -14.85 16.75
C SER A 7 -16.74 -13.70 15.97
N GLU A 8 -17.97 -13.92 15.49
CA GLU A 8 -18.76 -12.85 14.85
C GLU A 8 -19.00 -11.66 15.79
N GLN A 9 -19.20 -11.94 17.09
CA GLN A 9 -19.41 -10.89 18.09
C GLN A 9 -18.14 -10.04 18.27
N GLU A 10 -16.97 -10.66 18.30
CA GLU A 10 -15.69 -9.93 18.40
C GLU A 10 -15.40 -9.11 17.15
N ILE A 11 -15.70 -9.65 15.96
CA ILE A 11 -15.60 -8.88 14.71
C ILE A 11 -16.53 -7.66 14.75
N GLY A 12 -17.79 -7.84 15.20
CA GLY A 12 -18.73 -6.74 15.40
C GLY A 12 -18.21 -5.69 16.37
N ALA A 13 -17.63 -6.08 17.50
CA ALA A 13 -17.05 -5.15 18.47
C ALA A 13 -15.87 -4.33 17.89
N ILE A 14 -15.01 -4.95 17.08
CA ILE A 14 -13.93 -4.23 16.37
C ILE A 14 -14.51 -3.27 15.35
N HIS A 15 -15.53 -3.68 14.58
CA HIS A 15 -16.22 -2.83 13.62
C HIS A 15 -16.86 -1.61 14.31
N ASP A 16 -17.60 -1.80 15.41
CA ASP A 16 -18.21 -0.71 16.18
C ASP A 16 -17.15 0.23 16.77
N GLY A 17 -16.01 -0.30 17.21
CA GLY A 17 -14.86 0.49 17.62
C GLY A 17 -14.31 1.34 16.47
N THR A 18 -14.15 0.73 15.30
CA THR A 18 -13.68 1.38 14.07
C THR A 18 -14.60 2.53 13.65
N MET A 19 -15.91 2.29 13.63
CA MET A 19 -16.90 3.30 13.24
C MET A 19 -16.95 4.47 14.22
N ARG A 20 -16.78 4.21 15.53
CA ARG A 20 -16.64 5.28 16.53
C ARG A 20 -15.38 6.11 16.30
N ILE A 21 -14.24 5.48 16.00
CA ILE A 21 -12.99 6.20 15.68
C ILE A 21 -13.20 7.10 14.46
N LEU A 22 -13.73 6.56 13.36
CA LEU A 22 -13.96 7.32 12.13
C LEU A 22 -14.94 8.48 12.31
N ARG A 23 -16.02 8.27 13.08
CA ARG A 23 -17.07 9.27 13.29
C ARG A 23 -16.68 10.34 14.30
N ASP A 24 -16.08 9.96 15.42
CA ASP A 24 -15.90 10.88 16.57
C ASP A 24 -14.51 11.52 16.56
N ALA A 25 -13.45 10.70 16.37
CA ALA A 25 -12.07 11.18 16.32
C ALA A 25 -11.69 11.68 14.91
N GLY A 26 -12.08 10.93 13.87
CA GLY A 26 -11.73 11.21 12.48
C GLY A 26 -10.29 10.83 12.14
N VAL A 27 -9.88 11.17 10.91
CA VAL A 27 -8.53 10.96 10.38
C VAL A 27 -7.92 12.28 9.92
N MET A 28 -6.65 12.51 10.22
CA MET A 28 -5.91 13.66 9.71
C MET A 28 -5.48 13.42 8.27
N VAL A 29 -5.87 14.30 7.35
CA VAL A 29 -5.61 14.12 5.92
C VAL A 29 -4.68 15.23 5.43
N HIS A 30 -3.42 14.88 5.14
CA HIS A 30 -2.40 15.83 4.71
C HIS A 30 -2.50 16.19 3.21
N HIS A 31 -3.69 16.21 2.64
CA HIS A 31 -3.91 16.45 1.20
C HIS A 31 -5.16 17.30 0.95
N ALA A 32 -4.95 18.54 0.49
CA ALA A 32 -6.03 19.52 0.33
C ALA A 32 -7.16 19.02 -0.60
N ASP A 33 -6.83 18.48 -1.77
CA ASP A 33 -7.86 17.99 -2.69
C ASP A 33 -8.64 16.78 -2.12
N ALA A 34 -8.02 15.99 -1.23
CA ALA A 34 -8.68 14.84 -0.62
C ALA A 34 -9.65 15.32 0.46
N LEU A 35 -9.27 16.32 1.27
CA LEU A 35 -10.16 16.99 2.21
C LEU A 35 -11.37 17.61 1.50
N GLU A 36 -11.14 18.28 0.37
CA GLU A 36 -12.23 18.87 -0.42
C GLU A 36 -13.18 17.80 -0.96
N LEU A 37 -12.65 16.68 -1.48
CA LEU A 37 -13.46 15.55 -1.93
C LEU A 37 -14.27 14.92 -0.79
N LEU A 38 -13.67 14.76 0.38
CA LEU A 38 -14.34 14.24 1.58
C LEU A 38 -15.48 15.16 2.02
N ALA A 39 -15.24 16.47 2.08
CA ALA A 39 -16.26 17.45 2.43
C ALA A 39 -17.44 17.43 1.43
N ARG A 40 -17.13 17.39 0.12
CA ARG A 40 -18.16 17.25 -0.94
C ARG A 40 -18.93 15.94 -0.86
N ALA A 41 -18.31 14.89 -0.35
CA ALA A 41 -18.92 13.58 -0.12
C ALA A 41 -19.69 13.49 1.22
N GLY A 42 -19.78 14.59 1.98
CA GLY A 42 -20.56 14.67 3.22
C GLY A 42 -19.80 14.31 4.50
N ALA A 43 -18.47 14.20 4.45
CA ALA A 43 -17.65 14.12 5.67
C ALA A 43 -17.66 15.46 6.42
N ASP A 44 -17.61 15.41 7.74
CA ASP A 44 -17.37 16.59 8.58
C ASP A 44 -15.87 16.88 8.59
N VAL A 45 -15.47 17.98 7.95
CA VAL A 45 -14.06 18.34 7.74
C VAL A 45 -13.73 19.62 8.48
N ASP A 46 -12.79 19.52 9.41
CA ASP A 46 -12.14 20.67 10.02
C ASP A 46 -10.92 21.07 9.18
N ALA A 47 -11.00 22.23 8.53
CA ALA A 47 -9.96 22.72 7.65
C ALA A 47 -8.67 23.13 8.39
N ASP A 48 -8.79 23.58 9.65
CA ASP A 48 -7.65 24.07 10.43
C ASP A 48 -6.83 22.90 10.96
N SER A 49 -7.51 21.91 11.55
CA SER A 49 -6.85 20.69 12.06
C SER A 49 -6.59 19.63 10.98
N LYS A 50 -7.17 19.80 9.78
CA LYS A 50 -7.13 18.85 8.65
C LYS A 50 -7.73 17.49 9.02
N ILE A 51 -8.65 17.46 9.97
CA ILE A 51 -9.32 16.23 10.42
C ILE A 51 -10.62 16.06 9.64
N ALA A 52 -10.81 14.87 9.07
CA ALA A 52 -12.05 14.45 8.45
C ALA A 52 -12.71 13.35 9.27
N ARG A 53 -13.94 13.59 9.73
CA ARG A 53 -14.81 12.60 10.38
C ARG A 53 -15.72 11.97 9.34
N LEU A 54 -15.70 10.63 9.27
CA LEU A 54 -16.38 9.88 8.22
C LEU A 54 -17.66 9.27 8.78
N GLY A 55 -18.79 9.61 8.15
CA GLY A 55 -20.09 9.01 8.47
C GLY A 55 -20.23 7.59 7.94
N GLU A 56 -21.11 6.81 8.57
CA GLU A 56 -21.32 5.39 8.25
C GLU A 56 -21.75 5.14 6.80
N ASN A 57 -22.67 5.95 6.26
CA ASN A 57 -23.11 5.81 4.87
C ASN A 57 -21.94 6.01 3.88
N LEU A 58 -21.11 7.04 4.08
CA LEU A 58 -19.96 7.31 3.22
C LEU A 58 -18.95 6.14 3.26
N VAL A 59 -18.72 5.59 4.45
CA VAL A 59 -17.84 4.43 4.65
C VAL A 59 -18.40 3.20 3.94
N THR A 60 -19.64 2.83 4.22
CA THR A 60 -20.29 1.64 3.65
C THR A 60 -20.38 1.73 2.13
N ASP A 61 -20.83 2.86 1.58
CA ASP A 61 -20.93 3.08 0.13
C ASP A 61 -19.56 2.95 -0.55
N SER A 62 -18.50 3.46 0.08
CA SER A 62 -17.13 3.36 -0.45
C SER A 62 -16.62 1.93 -0.40
N ILE A 63 -16.86 1.22 0.71
CA ILE A 63 -16.49 -0.19 0.81
C ILE A 63 -17.23 -0.99 -0.26
N GLU A 64 -18.55 -0.86 -0.40
CA GLU A 64 -19.32 -1.60 -1.40
C GLU A 64 -18.84 -1.33 -2.83
N ARG A 65 -18.50 -0.08 -3.13
CA ARG A 65 -17.99 0.33 -4.44
C ARG A 65 -16.60 -0.22 -4.77
N ALA A 66 -15.74 -0.40 -3.77
CA ALA A 66 -14.36 -0.82 -4.00
C ALA A 66 -14.28 -2.21 -4.65
N GLY A 67 -13.48 -2.33 -5.72
CA GLY A 67 -13.28 -3.59 -6.41
C GLY A 67 -12.71 -4.67 -5.49
N LYS A 68 -13.33 -5.85 -5.51
CA LYS A 68 -13.02 -6.96 -4.57
C LYS A 68 -12.00 -7.96 -5.09
N ARG A 69 -11.73 -7.92 -6.40
CA ARG A 69 -10.85 -8.85 -7.10
C ARG A 69 -10.10 -8.12 -8.18
N TYR A 70 -8.82 -8.45 -8.34
CA TYR A 70 -7.99 -7.95 -9.43
C TYR A 70 -6.83 -8.91 -9.68
N VAL A 71 -6.17 -8.71 -10.82
CA VAL A 71 -4.99 -9.48 -11.23
C VAL A 71 -3.89 -8.48 -11.58
N LEU A 72 -2.70 -8.69 -11.03
CA LEU A 72 -1.48 -8.03 -11.49
C LEU A 72 -0.82 -8.91 -12.55
N TYR A 73 -0.50 -8.30 -13.69
CA TYR A 73 0.16 -8.95 -14.81
C TYR A 73 1.65 -8.63 -14.82
N GLY A 74 2.48 -9.66 -14.98
CA GLY A 74 3.90 -9.49 -15.24
C GLY A 74 4.15 -9.05 -16.68
N ARG A 75 5.40 -8.72 -16.99
CA ARG A 75 5.82 -8.49 -18.38
C ARG A 75 5.64 -9.74 -19.24
N ASP A 76 5.85 -10.92 -18.66
CA ASP A 76 5.35 -12.17 -19.21
C ASP A 76 3.85 -12.28 -18.86
N PRO A 77 2.93 -12.24 -19.83
CA PRO A 77 1.50 -12.27 -19.57
C PRO A 77 1.01 -13.59 -18.95
N GLN A 78 1.83 -14.65 -18.96
CA GLN A 78 1.51 -15.91 -18.29
C GLN A 78 1.81 -15.87 -16.78
N ARG A 79 2.62 -14.91 -16.32
CA ARG A 79 2.97 -14.73 -14.91
C ARG A 79 2.04 -13.69 -14.30
N THR A 80 1.18 -14.12 -13.37
CA THR A 80 0.18 -13.25 -12.75
C THR A 80 0.11 -13.44 -11.24
N ALA A 81 -0.34 -12.41 -10.53
CA ALA A 81 -0.70 -12.46 -9.12
C ALA A 81 -2.18 -12.09 -8.97
N ARG A 82 -2.99 -13.00 -8.45
CA ARG A 82 -4.45 -12.81 -8.34
C ARG A 82 -4.85 -12.50 -6.91
N PHE A 83 -5.60 -11.42 -6.72
CA PHE A 83 -6.04 -10.94 -5.41
C PHE A 83 -7.56 -11.11 -5.27
N GLY A 84 -7.99 -11.64 -4.12
CA GLY A 84 -9.42 -11.92 -3.85
C GLY A 84 -9.95 -13.24 -4.45
N TYR A 85 -9.07 -14.12 -4.93
CA TYR A 85 -9.40 -15.44 -5.49
C TYR A 85 -9.08 -16.62 -4.55
N GLY A 86 -8.52 -16.34 -3.37
CA GLY A 86 -8.06 -17.36 -2.42
C GLY A 86 -6.62 -17.84 -2.66
N ASP A 87 -5.92 -17.23 -3.60
CA ASP A 87 -4.51 -17.51 -3.91
C ASP A 87 -3.59 -17.07 -2.77
N PHE A 88 -2.54 -17.85 -2.53
CA PHE A 88 -1.44 -17.46 -1.66
C PHE A 88 -0.37 -16.75 -2.50
N VAL A 89 -0.34 -15.42 -2.44
CA VAL A 89 0.59 -14.59 -3.20
C VAL A 89 1.79 -14.26 -2.32
N LEU A 90 2.99 -14.66 -2.76
CA LEU A 90 4.24 -14.33 -2.09
C LEU A 90 4.99 -13.25 -2.85
N MET A 91 5.53 -12.29 -2.10
CA MET A 91 6.25 -11.15 -2.64
C MET A 91 7.59 -11.01 -1.93
N SER A 92 8.67 -10.80 -2.69
CA SER A 92 9.95 -10.39 -2.09
C SER A 92 9.90 -8.93 -1.65
N SER A 93 10.67 -8.56 -0.63
CA SER A 93 10.68 -7.20 -0.06
C SER A 93 10.74 -6.11 -1.16
N PRO A 94 9.95 -5.02 -1.08
CA PRO A 94 9.96 -3.96 -2.09
C PRO A 94 11.13 -2.98 -1.93
N GLY A 95 11.95 -3.11 -0.88
CA GLY A 95 13.16 -2.29 -0.67
C GLY A 95 13.60 -2.19 0.79
N GLN A 96 14.91 -2.32 1.04
CA GLN A 96 15.55 -2.19 2.35
C GLN A 96 16.80 -1.31 2.21
N TYR A 97 17.06 -0.42 3.18
CA TYR A 97 18.21 0.51 3.12
C TYR A 97 19.53 -0.12 3.54
N SER A 98 19.47 -1.15 4.37
CA SER A 98 20.65 -1.88 4.83
C SER A 98 20.73 -3.24 4.17
N TRP A 99 21.96 -3.66 3.87
CA TRP A 99 22.31 -4.99 3.41
C TRP A 99 23.14 -5.69 4.47
N ILE A 100 22.91 -6.99 4.66
CA ILE A 100 23.79 -7.84 5.46
C ILE A 100 24.57 -8.68 4.46
N ASP A 101 25.86 -8.43 4.40
CA ASP A 101 26.77 -9.17 3.53
C ASP A 101 26.86 -10.63 3.99
N THR A 102 26.64 -11.58 3.08
CA THR A 102 26.52 -13.01 3.43
C THR A 102 27.84 -13.63 3.86
N ASP A 103 28.97 -13.09 3.38
CA ASP A 103 30.29 -13.65 3.63
C ASP A 103 30.88 -13.10 4.93
N SER A 104 30.78 -11.79 5.13
CA SER A 104 31.33 -11.10 6.31
C SER A 104 30.35 -10.99 7.48
N GLY A 105 29.04 -11.07 7.23
CA GLY A 105 27.99 -10.79 8.22
C GLY A 105 27.85 -9.30 8.56
N GLU A 106 28.59 -8.41 7.89
CA GLU A 106 28.57 -6.98 8.19
C GLU A 106 27.31 -6.31 7.63
N ARG A 107 26.75 -5.39 8.42
CA ARG A 107 25.65 -4.52 8.00
C ARG A 107 26.22 -3.26 7.34
N ARG A 108 25.89 -3.05 6.07
CA ARG A 108 26.34 -1.90 5.26
C ARG A 108 25.19 -1.28 4.46
N PRO A 109 25.36 -0.06 3.91
CA PRO A 109 24.44 0.46 2.90
C PRO A 109 24.34 -0.50 1.70
N ALA A 110 23.14 -0.58 1.12
CA ALA A 110 22.93 -1.34 -0.10
C ALA A 110 23.54 -0.61 -1.32
N THR A 111 24.08 -1.40 -2.25
CA THR A 111 24.61 -0.96 -3.54
C THR A 111 23.64 -1.32 -4.67
N VAL A 112 23.85 -0.74 -5.85
CA VAL A 112 23.12 -1.11 -7.07
C VAL A 112 23.35 -2.58 -7.40
N ALA A 113 24.56 -3.10 -7.19
CA ALA A 113 24.86 -4.51 -7.41
C ALA A 113 24.01 -5.42 -6.51
N ASP A 114 23.85 -5.08 -5.23
CA ASP A 114 23.00 -5.85 -4.31
C ASP A 114 21.53 -5.83 -4.77
N ALA A 115 21.02 -4.68 -5.20
CA ALA A 115 19.64 -4.57 -5.69
C ALA A 115 19.42 -5.41 -6.96
N LEU A 116 20.36 -5.37 -7.92
CA LEU A 116 20.26 -6.16 -9.15
C LEU A 116 20.35 -7.67 -8.87
N GLU A 117 21.22 -8.08 -7.94
CA GLU A 117 21.34 -9.48 -7.54
C GLU A 117 20.09 -9.97 -6.81
N ALA A 118 19.53 -9.15 -5.92
CA ALA A 118 18.31 -9.49 -5.20
C ALA A 118 17.08 -9.60 -6.13
N ILE A 119 16.99 -8.76 -7.17
CA ILE A 119 15.95 -8.87 -8.20
C ILE A 119 16.06 -10.19 -8.96
N LYS A 120 17.28 -10.58 -9.38
CA LYS A 120 17.51 -11.87 -10.04
C LYS A 120 17.14 -13.04 -9.14
N LEU A 121 17.49 -12.96 -7.86
CA LEU A 121 17.10 -13.97 -6.88
C LEU A 121 15.58 -14.11 -6.78
N GLY A 122 14.85 -12.99 -6.68
CA GLY A 122 13.38 -13.00 -6.67
C GLY A 122 12.76 -13.57 -7.95
N ASP A 123 13.36 -13.33 -9.11
CA ASP A 123 12.93 -13.93 -10.38
C ASP A 123 13.17 -15.45 -10.39
N ALA A 124 14.33 -15.91 -9.94
CA ALA A 124 14.70 -17.32 -9.93
C ALA A 124 13.87 -18.18 -8.95
N LEU A 125 13.36 -17.59 -7.87
CA LEU A 125 12.57 -18.32 -6.86
C LEU A 125 11.15 -18.63 -7.35
N GLU A 126 10.84 -19.90 -7.57
CA GLU A 126 9.54 -20.35 -8.13
C GLU A 126 8.33 -19.94 -7.29
N ASN A 127 8.49 -19.91 -5.97
CA ASN A 127 7.41 -19.57 -5.03
C ASN A 127 7.19 -18.06 -4.87
N ILE A 128 8.12 -17.21 -5.34
CA ILE A 128 7.93 -15.76 -5.32
C ILE A 128 7.07 -15.37 -6.52
N THR A 129 5.84 -14.93 -6.24
CA THR A 129 4.84 -14.51 -7.25
C THR A 129 5.10 -13.08 -7.74
N ILE A 130 5.48 -12.18 -6.83
CA ILE A 130 5.75 -10.77 -7.12
C ILE A 130 7.19 -10.44 -6.72
N VAL A 131 7.96 -9.86 -7.63
CA VAL A 131 9.37 -9.52 -7.36
C VAL A 131 9.46 -8.06 -6.91
N GLY A 132 9.90 -7.88 -5.67
CA GLY A 132 10.33 -6.60 -5.14
C GLY A 132 11.83 -6.35 -5.37
N SER A 133 12.26 -5.08 -5.37
CA SER A 133 13.68 -4.73 -5.56
C SER A 133 14.57 -5.15 -4.38
N MET A 134 13.97 -5.46 -3.22
CA MET A 134 14.57 -5.90 -1.95
C MET A 134 15.54 -4.93 -1.29
N ALA A 135 16.33 -4.18 -2.05
CA ALA A 135 17.31 -3.22 -1.58
C ALA A 135 17.07 -1.82 -2.20
N GLN A 136 17.45 -0.79 -1.45
CA GLN A 136 17.39 0.62 -1.83
C GLN A 136 18.84 1.14 -1.92
N PRO A 137 19.43 1.21 -3.13
CA PRO A 137 20.85 1.49 -3.29
C PRO A 137 21.18 2.95 -2.95
N GLU A 138 22.13 3.16 -2.05
CA GLU A 138 22.55 4.50 -1.58
C GLU A 138 23.15 5.34 -2.73
N GLU A 139 23.84 4.69 -3.67
CA GLU A 139 24.48 5.29 -4.84
C GLU A 139 23.50 6.08 -5.74
N ILE A 140 22.21 5.74 -5.68
CA ILE A 140 21.18 6.38 -6.48
C ILE A 140 20.48 7.44 -5.65
N SER A 141 20.36 8.66 -6.19
CA SER A 141 19.66 9.75 -5.52
C SER A 141 18.21 9.38 -5.21
N GLU A 142 17.78 9.63 -3.98
CA GLU A 142 16.39 9.42 -3.56
C GLU A 142 15.36 10.19 -4.39
N ALA A 143 15.77 11.20 -5.15
CA ALA A 143 14.87 11.97 -6.00
C ALA A 143 14.30 11.14 -7.17
N TRP A 144 14.95 10.02 -7.53
CA TRP A 144 14.55 9.17 -8.66
C TRP A 144 14.90 7.68 -8.48
N ARG A 145 15.35 7.26 -7.29
CA ARG A 145 15.74 5.88 -6.98
C ARG A 145 14.65 4.85 -7.26
N ASP A 146 13.41 5.17 -6.93
CA ASP A 146 12.24 4.32 -7.18
C ASP A 146 11.94 4.15 -8.68
N VAL A 147 12.13 5.19 -9.49
CA VAL A 147 12.05 5.11 -10.95
C VAL A 147 13.14 4.20 -11.52
N PHE A 148 14.38 4.35 -11.04
CA PHE A 148 15.50 3.49 -11.43
C PHE A 148 15.24 2.03 -11.08
N LEU A 149 14.89 1.73 -9.84
CA LEU A 149 14.63 0.37 -9.39
C LEU A 149 13.45 -0.27 -10.12
N THR A 150 12.39 0.49 -10.41
CA THR A 150 11.27 0.00 -11.24
C THR A 150 11.76 -0.37 -12.64
N ALA A 151 12.60 0.45 -13.27
CA ALA A 151 13.17 0.13 -14.58
C ALA A 151 14.02 -1.15 -14.55
N GLU A 152 14.82 -1.35 -13.50
CA GLU A 152 15.61 -2.59 -13.33
C GLU A 152 14.72 -3.82 -13.11
N LEU A 153 13.68 -3.70 -12.28
CA LEU A 153 12.69 -4.76 -12.04
C LEU A 153 12.04 -5.23 -13.35
N VAL A 154 11.46 -4.30 -14.13
CA VAL A 154 10.75 -4.69 -15.37
C VAL A 154 11.68 -5.27 -16.42
N LYS A 155 12.97 -4.89 -16.44
CA LYS A 155 13.97 -5.48 -17.34
C LYS A 155 14.34 -6.90 -16.91
N ALA A 156 14.51 -7.12 -15.61
CA ALA A 156 15.13 -8.33 -15.08
C ALA A 156 14.16 -9.50 -14.84
N THR A 157 12.85 -9.24 -14.63
CA THR A 157 11.87 -10.31 -14.41
C THR A 157 10.71 -10.27 -15.42
N GLY A 158 10.10 -11.44 -15.67
CA GLY A 158 8.82 -11.56 -16.35
C GLY A 158 7.61 -11.52 -15.40
N LYS A 159 7.82 -11.63 -14.09
CA LYS A 159 6.76 -11.67 -13.06
C LYS A 159 6.19 -10.26 -12.79
N PRO A 160 5.03 -10.13 -12.13
CA PRO A 160 4.60 -8.86 -11.54
C PRO A 160 5.67 -8.29 -10.60
N THR A 161 5.75 -6.97 -10.50
CA THR A 161 6.83 -6.27 -9.79
C THR A 161 6.31 -5.29 -8.77
N ARG A 162 7.11 -4.99 -7.73
CA ARG A 162 6.80 -3.96 -6.74
C ARG A 162 8.04 -3.20 -6.30
N CYS A 163 7.92 -1.89 -6.15
CA CYS A 163 8.95 -1.05 -5.56
C CYS A 163 8.30 -0.05 -4.60
N TRP A 164 9.06 0.41 -3.61
CA TRP A 164 8.66 1.56 -2.79
C TRP A 164 8.65 2.82 -3.64
N VAL A 165 7.48 3.46 -3.76
CA VAL A 165 7.31 4.71 -4.51
C VAL A 165 7.35 5.87 -3.52
N LYS A 166 8.16 6.88 -3.81
CA LYS A 166 8.40 7.99 -2.88
C LYS A 166 7.27 9.02 -2.87
N ASN A 167 6.77 9.42 -4.04
CA ASN A 167 5.77 10.49 -4.14
C ASN A 167 5.05 10.48 -5.50
N GLY A 168 4.05 11.35 -5.65
CA GLY A 168 3.29 11.49 -6.90
C GLY A 168 4.12 11.89 -8.13
N LYS A 169 5.25 12.59 -7.96
CA LYS A 169 6.10 12.97 -9.10
C LYS A 169 6.76 11.73 -9.69
N THR A 170 7.38 10.88 -8.87
CA THR A 170 8.03 9.65 -9.33
C THR A 170 7.00 8.59 -9.74
N ALA A 171 5.84 8.55 -9.08
CA ALA A 171 4.68 7.73 -9.48
C ALA A 171 4.33 7.91 -10.97
N ARG A 172 4.28 9.15 -11.46
CA ARG A 172 3.99 9.42 -12.88
C ARG A 172 5.03 8.82 -13.82
N TYR A 173 6.32 8.92 -13.50
CA TYR A 173 7.39 8.32 -14.30
C TYR A 173 7.36 6.79 -14.25
N ILE A 174 7.03 6.20 -13.11
CA ILE A 174 6.83 4.75 -12.96
C ILE A 174 5.67 4.28 -13.85
N LEU A 175 4.56 5.01 -13.89
CA LEU A 175 3.45 4.70 -14.77
C LEU A 175 3.83 4.79 -16.26
N GLU A 176 4.72 5.72 -16.66
CA GLU A 176 5.26 5.75 -18.03
C GLU A 176 6.06 4.48 -18.38
N ILE A 177 6.86 3.95 -17.44
CA ILE A 177 7.56 2.67 -17.63
C ILE A 177 6.56 1.56 -17.90
N TYR A 178 5.52 1.42 -17.08
CA TYR A 178 4.52 0.37 -17.28
C TYR A 178 3.64 0.60 -18.51
N ARG A 179 3.36 1.84 -18.91
CA ARG A 179 2.67 2.15 -20.18
C ARG A 179 3.50 1.66 -21.36
N ALA A 180 4.81 1.90 -21.35
CA ALA A 180 5.71 1.43 -22.40
C ALA A 180 5.74 -0.11 -22.47
N VAL A 181 5.76 -0.78 -21.32
CA VAL A 181 5.74 -2.26 -21.26
C VAL A 181 4.39 -2.83 -21.72
N ALA A 182 3.27 -2.23 -21.30
CA ALA A 182 1.93 -2.73 -21.61
C ALA A 182 1.51 -2.50 -23.07
N GLY A 183 2.13 -1.53 -23.75
CA GLY A 183 1.75 -1.09 -25.10
C GLY A 183 0.79 0.09 -25.13
N GLY A 184 0.78 0.92 -24.09
CA GLY A 184 -0.01 2.15 -23.99
C GLY A 184 -0.93 2.21 -22.76
N THR A 185 -1.60 3.35 -22.59
CA THR A 185 -2.45 3.65 -21.44
C THR A 185 -3.64 2.70 -21.30
N GLU A 186 -4.37 2.45 -22.40
CA GLU A 186 -5.54 1.57 -22.34
C GLU A 186 -5.13 0.12 -22.05
N ALA A 187 -4.05 -0.36 -22.67
CA ALA A 187 -3.53 -1.70 -22.40
C ALA A 187 -3.09 -1.89 -20.94
N LEU A 188 -2.50 -0.86 -20.32
CA LEU A 188 -2.14 -0.88 -18.90
C LEU A 188 -3.37 -0.83 -17.98
N ARG A 189 -4.44 -0.13 -18.37
CA ARG A 189 -5.70 -0.11 -17.61
C ARG A 189 -6.42 -1.46 -17.69
N GLU A 190 -6.44 -2.09 -18.87
CA GLU A 190 -7.06 -3.41 -19.06
C GLU A 190 -6.30 -4.53 -18.35
N ARG A 191 -4.97 -4.42 -18.28
CA ARG A 191 -4.07 -5.38 -17.61
C ARG A 191 -3.17 -4.65 -16.62
N PRO A 192 -3.66 -4.36 -15.40
CA PRO A 192 -2.86 -3.70 -14.38
C PRO A 192 -1.57 -4.48 -14.09
N MET A 193 -0.43 -3.78 -14.05
CA MET A 193 0.89 -4.43 -13.90
C MET A 193 1.54 -4.11 -12.56
N VAL A 194 1.02 -3.11 -11.85
CA VAL A 194 1.58 -2.58 -10.62
C VAL A 194 0.46 -2.12 -9.69
N GLU A 195 0.74 -2.06 -8.40
CA GLU A 195 -0.19 -1.58 -7.38
C GLU A 195 0.39 -0.36 -6.67
N ALA A 196 -0.43 0.66 -6.39
CA ALA A 196 -0.05 1.71 -5.45
C ALA A 196 -0.10 1.19 -4.01
N PHE A 197 0.85 1.61 -3.19
CA PHE A 197 0.85 1.30 -1.77
C PHE A 197 0.58 2.56 -0.95
N LEU A 198 -0.52 2.57 -0.22
CA LEU A 198 -0.81 3.58 0.79
C LEU A 198 -0.49 3.02 2.17
N GLU A 199 0.44 3.68 2.84
CA GLU A 199 0.74 3.43 4.24
C GLU A 199 0.27 4.63 5.05
N PRO A 200 -0.88 4.52 5.77
CA PRO A 200 -1.26 5.51 6.75
C PRO A 200 -0.17 5.68 7.81
N ILE A 201 0.01 6.92 8.30
CA ILE A 201 0.87 7.20 9.44
C ILE A 201 0.02 7.04 10.69
N SER A 202 0.22 5.93 11.40
CA SER A 202 -0.46 5.70 12.67
C SER A 202 0.08 6.66 13.76
N PRO A 203 -0.78 7.25 14.60
CA PRO A 203 -2.23 7.08 14.62
C PRO A 203 -2.98 8.00 13.64
N LEU A 204 -3.87 7.41 12.84
CA LEU A 204 -4.98 8.05 12.13
C LEU A 204 -4.62 9.17 11.15
N GLN A 205 -3.51 9.06 10.40
CA GLN A 205 -3.15 10.07 9.40
C GLN A 205 -2.94 9.48 8.00
N LEU A 206 -3.42 10.20 6.99
CA LEU A 206 -3.15 9.90 5.58
C LEU A 206 -2.08 10.86 5.05
N PRO A 207 -0.88 10.37 4.69
CA PRO A 207 0.22 11.23 4.26
C PRO A 207 -0.02 11.81 2.87
N LYS A 208 0.48 13.03 2.65
CA LYS A 208 0.36 13.73 1.36
C LYS A 208 0.93 12.90 0.20
N ASP A 209 2.17 12.44 0.33
CA ASP A 209 2.86 11.72 -0.74
C ASP A 209 2.19 10.37 -1.04
N GLY A 210 1.71 9.66 -0.01
CA GLY A 210 0.92 8.44 -0.19
C GLY A 210 -0.37 8.68 -0.96
N LEU A 211 -1.12 9.74 -0.62
CA LEU A 211 -2.35 10.10 -1.35
C LEU A 211 -2.08 10.58 -2.78
N ASP A 212 -0.96 11.27 -3.00
CA ASP A 212 -0.51 11.63 -4.35
C ASP A 212 -0.23 10.37 -5.19
N ILE A 213 0.45 9.37 -4.63
CA ILE A 213 0.71 8.09 -5.31
C ILE A 213 -0.60 7.37 -5.64
N VAL A 214 -1.50 7.23 -4.65
CA VAL A 214 -2.81 6.60 -4.85
C VAL A 214 -3.59 7.29 -5.95
N ARG A 215 -3.64 8.63 -5.94
CA ARG A 215 -4.35 9.41 -6.95
C ARG A 215 -3.83 9.13 -8.37
N GLU A 216 -2.52 9.11 -8.56
CA GLU A 216 -1.92 8.89 -9.88
C GLU A 216 -2.16 7.45 -10.39
N PHE A 217 -1.93 6.45 -9.53
CA PHE A 217 -2.10 5.04 -9.88
C PHE A 217 -3.56 4.64 -10.09
N ALA A 218 -4.45 5.03 -9.17
CA ALA A 218 -5.86 4.69 -9.24
C ALA A 218 -6.52 5.29 -10.50
N ARG A 219 -6.19 6.54 -10.86
CA ARG A 219 -6.64 7.16 -12.12
C ARG A 219 -6.09 6.48 -13.37
N ALA A 220 -4.89 5.90 -13.28
CA ALA A 220 -4.31 5.06 -14.32
C ALA A 220 -4.88 3.63 -14.37
N GLY A 221 -5.93 3.34 -13.59
CA GLY A 221 -6.58 2.03 -13.56
C GLY A 221 -5.79 0.96 -12.81
N GLN A 222 -4.78 1.36 -12.03
CA GLN A 222 -4.00 0.43 -11.22
C GLN A 222 -4.69 0.22 -9.85
N PRO A 223 -4.64 -1.00 -9.29
CA PRO A 223 -5.15 -1.29 -7.97
C PRO A 223 -4.34 -0.59 -6.87
N VAL A 224 -4.89 -0.57 -5.65
CA VAL A 224 -4.28 0.04 -4.47
C VAL A 224 -4.26 -0.96 -3.32
N SER A 225 -3.12 -1.09 -2.63
CA SER A 225 -3.06 -1.74 -1.32
C SER A 225 -2.94 -0.69 -0.24
N ILE A 226 -3.68 -0.89 0.85
CA ILE A 226 -3.65 -0.01 2.01
C ILE A 226 -3.24 -0.86 3.19
N SER A 227 -2.11 -0.51 3.81
CA SER A 227 -1.63 -1.22 4.99
C SER A 227 -0.91 -0.26 5.92
N PRO A 228 -1.50 0.08 7.06
CA PRO A 228 -0.79 0.77 8.12
C PRO A 228 0.17 -0.17 8.84
N MET A 229 1.07 0.43 9.63
CA MET A 229 2.04 -0.26 10.48
C MET A 229 1.87 0.20 11.93
N ALA A 230 0.67 -0.01 12.46
CA ALA A 230 0.32 0.40 13.82
C ALA A 230 1.17 -0.39 14.85
N MET A 231 1.83 0.31 15.77
CA MET A 231 2.59 -0.30 16.86
C MET A 231 1.79 -0.25 18.15
N THR A 232 1.33 -1.42 18.61
CA THR A 232 0.71 -1.57 19.93
C THR A 232 1.64 -1.03 21.01
N CYS A 233 1.11 -0.22 21.92
CA CYS A 233 1.85 0.54 22.96
C CYS A 233 2.78 1.65 22.44
N GLY A 234 2.85 1.89 21.13
CA GLY A 234 3.62 2.99 20.53
C GLY A 234 2.70 3.97 19.82
N THR A 235 2.43 3.69 18.54
CA THR A 235 1.55 4.51 17.67
C THR A 235 0.09 4.06 17.67
N ALA A 236 -0.26 3.10 18.52
CA ALA A 236 -1.62 2.57 18.72
C ALA A 236 -1.85 2.22 20.21
N PRO A 237 -3.12 2.00 20.64
CA PRO A 237 -3.43 1.64 22.02
C PRO A 237 -2.66 0.43 22.54
N GLY A 238 -2.57 0.30 23.86
CA GLY A 238 -1.88 -0.83 24.49
C GLY A 238 -2.64 -2.17 24.44
N THR A 239 -3.85 -2.20 23.89
CA THR A 239 -4.66 -3.42 23.76
C THR A 239 -4.73 -3.86 22.30
N LEU A 240 -4.65 -5.17 22.05
CA LEU A 240 -4.72 -5.70 20.68
C LEU A 240 -6.02 -5.33 19.96
N ALA A 241 -7.16 -5.37 20.67
CA ALA A 241 -8.44 -4.97 20.10
C ALA A 241 -8.48 -3.47 19.75
N GLY A 242 -7.87 -2.61 20.57
CA GLY A 242 -7.76 -1.18 20.28
C GLY A 242 -6.88 -0.90 19.07
N THR A 243 -5.73 -1.60 18.96
CA THR A 243 -4.86 -1.54 17.78
C THR A 243 -5.59 -1.96 16.52
N LEU A 244 -6.29 -3.11 16.54
CA LEU A 244 -7.04 -3.60 15.39
C LEU A 244 -8.15 -2.63 14.95
N ALA A 245 -8.88 -2.02 15.89
CA ALA A 245 -9.90 -1.04 15.57
C ALA A 245 -9.32 0.25 14.95
N GLN A 246 -8.16 0.72 15.45
CA GLN A 246 -7.46 1.88 14.88
C GLN A 246 -6.92 1.57 13.47
N GLU A 247 -6.24 0.46 13.30
CA GLU A 247 -5.70 0.01 12.01
C GLU A 247 -6.81 -0.16 10.97
N ASN A 248 -7.93 -0.77 11.35
CA ASN A 248 -9.10 -0.89 10.47
C ASN A 248 -9.66 0.50 10.10
N ALA A 249 -9.67 1.47 11.01
CA ALA A 249 -10.09 2.85 10.71
C ALA A 249 -9.18 3.52 9.68
N GLU A 250 -7.86 3.36 9.83
CA GLU A 250 -6.85 3.88 8.89
C GLU A 250 -7.03 3.28 7.49
N ILE A 251 -7.26 1.96 7.41
CA ILE A 251 -7.49 1.26 6.15
C ILE A 251 -8.78 1.74 5.48
N ILE A 252 -9.89 1.78 6.22
CA ILE A 252 -11.19 2.22 5.70
C ILE A 252 -11.14 3.68 5.22
N ALA A 253 -10.47 4.56 5.96
CA ALA A 253 -10.28 5.94 5.52
C ALA A 253 -9.52 6.02 4.19
N GLY A 254 -8.47 5.21 4.02
CA GLY A 254 -7.76 5.08 2.75
C GLY A 254 -8.66 4.52 1.63
N ILE A 255 -9.55 3.56 1.91
CA ILE A 255 -10.54 3.04 0.94
C ILE A 255 -11.46 4.16 0.48
N VAL A 256 -12.04 4.93 1.42
CA VAL A 256 -12.94 6.06 1.13
C VAL A 256 -12.24 7.05 0.19
N VAL A 257 -11.04 7.51 0.54
CA VAL A 257 -10.30 8.48 -0.30
C VAL A 257 -9.96 7.90 -1.67
N THR A 258 -9.58 6.61 -1.74
CA THR A 258 -9.32 5.93 -3.01
C THR A 258 -10.57 5.92 -3.91
N GLN A 259 -11.74 5.59 -3.35
CA GLN A 259 -12.99 5.56 -4.12
C GLN A 259 -13.50 6.95 -4.52
N LEU A 260 -13.10 8.01 -3.80
CA LEU A 260 -13.36 9.39 -4.20
C LEU A 260 -12.41 9.86 -5.31
N PHE A 261 -11.16 9.41 -5.32
CA PHE A 261 -10.22 9.70 -6.41
C PHE A 261 -10.56 8.97 -7.70
N ALA A 262 -10.93 7.69 -7.60
CA ALA A 262 -11.26 6.82 -8.71
C ALA A 262 -12.29 5.75 -8.26
N PRO A 263 -13.58 6.02 -8.46
CA PRO A 263 -14.66 5.07 -8.18
C PRO A 263 -14.43 3.69 -8.82
N GLY A 264 -14.57 2.62 -8.04
CA GLY A 264 -14.44 1.24 -8.50
C GLY A 264 -13.02 0.68 -8.50
N THR A 265 -12.01 1.49 -8.14
CA THR A 265 -10.63 1.00 -8.02
C THR A 265 -10.57 -0.21 -7.09
N PRO A 266 -9.96 -1.33 -7.51
CA PRO A 266 -9.77 -2.47 -6.63
C PRO A 266 -8.82 -2.15 -5.49
N VAL A 267 -9.18 -2.56 -4.27
CA VAL A 267 -8.37 -2.29 -3.08
C VAL A 267 -8.05 -3.59 -2.35
N MET A 268 -6.78 -3.79 -2.02
CA MET A 268 -6.34 -4.81 -1.08
C MET A 268 -6.27 -4.25 0.33
N TYR A 269 -7.01 -4.88 1.23
CA TYR A 269 -6.99 -4.64 2.67
C TYR A 269 -5.77 -5.35 3.25
N GLY A 270 -4.79 -4.58 3.72
CA GLY A 270 -3.58 -5.09 4.38
C GLY A 270 -3.44 -4.53 5.79
N GLY A 271 -2.76 -5.27 6.66
CA GLY A 271 -2.36 -4.78 7.98
C GLY A 271 -1.02 -5.38 8.36
N ILE A 272 -0.14 -4.57 8.93
CA ILE A 272 1.18 -4.99 9.43
C ILE A 272 1.33 -4.51 10.89
N PRO A 273 0.43 -4.91 11.80
CA PRO A 273 0.53 -4.49 13.20
C PRO A 273 1.77 -5.09 13.85
N HIS A 274 2.42 -4.27 14.66
CA HIS A 274 3.56 -4.66 15.47
C HIS A 274 3.30 -4.35 16.95
N ILE A 275 4.23 -4.77 17.80
CA ILE A 275 4.21 -4.51 19.23
C ILE A 275 5.54 -3.82 19.57
N MET A 276 5.47 -2.67 20.24
CA MET A 276 6.65 -2.03 20.82
C MET A 276 7.12 -2.86 22.01
N ASP A 277 8.36 -3.37 21.99
CA ASP A 277 8.96 -4.05 23.15
C ASP A 277 9.35 -3.00 24.20
N PRO A 278 8.69 -2.94 25.38
CA PRO A 278 8.96 -1.89 26.36
C PRO A 278 10.36 -1.95 26.98
N ARG A 279 11.09 -3.06 26.84
CA ARG A 279 12.45 -3.24 27.38
C ARG A 279 13.52 -2.68 26.46
N THR A 280 13.28 -2.66 25.14
CA THR A 280 14.27 -2.26 24.14
C THR A 280 13.92 -0.98 23.39
N SER A 281 12.79 -0.34 23.73
CA SER A 281 12.31 0.90 23.11
C SER A 281 12.69 2.15 23.90
#